data_AF-A0A2V9QI55-F1
#
_entry.id   AF-A0A2V9QI55-F1
#
_cell.length_a   1.000
_cell.length_b   1.000
_cell.length_c   1.000
_cell.angle_alpha   90.00
_cell.angle_beta   90.00
_cell.angle_gamma   90.00
#
_symmetry.space_group_name_H-M   'P 1'
#
loop_
_entity.id
_entity.type
_entity.pdbx_description
1 polymer ?
#
loop_
_entity_poly.entity_id
_entity_poly.type
_entity_poly.pdbx_seq_one_letter_code
_entity_poly.pdbx_strand_id
1 'polypeptide(L)'
;MLREGWDVQNVTVVVGLRPYTAKANILPEQAIGRGLRLMFRDVPADFTERVDIIGNKKFLDFVDDLEKLEDLKLDTFEVGKDKLHIATILPVESRKEYDIGLPVLSPTLVRKKSLAEEIATLDVMSFQTILLPLSPDDPRAKTFRYEGWDIITLKKEVEREYTIPEPQTAQEVIGYYARRIAEAVKLPSQFAAIAPKVREFFERKAFGQTVDLSDMTVVKAMSTPVAHYVCVDVFSKALKK
;
A
#
# COMPACT_ATOMS: atom_id res chain seq x y z
N MET A 1 -14.00 22.83 14.67
CA MET A 1 -13.19 21.85 13.93
C MET A 1 -13.54 22.01 12.46
N LEU A 2 -12.84 22.76 11.60
CA LEU A 2 -11.51 23.37 11.59
C LEU A 2 -11.57 24.84 12.04
N ARG A 3 -11.04 25.16 13.23
CA ARG A 3 -10.97 26.55 13.72
C ARG A 3 -9.53 27.01 13.95
N GLU A 4 -8.59 26.08 13.93
CA GLU A 4 -7.15 26.27 14.06
C GLU A 4 -6.45 25.30 13.10
N GLY A 5 -5.36 25.73 12.48
CA GLY A 5 -4.51 24.88 11.62
C GLY A 5 -4.86 24.78 10.13
N TRP A 6 -5.78 25.62 9.61
CA TRP A 6 -6.04 25.69 8.17
C TRP A 6 -5.19 26.79 7.53
N ASP A 7 -4.09 26.40 6.87
CA ASP A 7 -3.17 27.28 6.16
C ASP A 7 -3.27 27.03 4.66
N VAL A 8 -4.32 27.60 4.05
CA VAL A 8 -4.60 27.46 2.63
C VAL A 8 -4.59 28.86 2.02
N GLN A 9 -3.75 29.07 1.01
CA GLN A 9 -3.55 30.39 0.40
C GLN A 9 -4.62 30.72 -0.64
N ASN A 10 -5.34 29.73 -1.18
CA ASN A 10 -6.29 29.87 -2.28
C ASN A 10 -7.77 29.83 -1.83
N VAL A 11 -8.12 30.63 -0.84
CA VAL A 11 -9.50 30.72 -0.35
C VAL A 11 -10.23 31.87 -1.05
N THR A 12 -11.12 31.54 -1.98
CA THR A 12 -11.88 32.53 -2.76
C THR A 12 -13.32 32.71 -2.28
N VAL A 13 -13.87 31.75 -1.53
CA VAL A 13 -15.25 31.81 -1.01
C VAL A 13 -15.29 31.32 0.43
N VAL A 14 -15.89 32.10 1.33
CA VAL A 14 -16.10 31.77 2.73
C VAL A 14 -17.60 31.69 3.01
N VAL A 15 -18.08 30.51 3.40
CA VAL A 15 -19.51 30.27 3.65
C VAL A 15 -19.78 30.03 5.14
N GLY A 16 -20.37 31.02 5.80
CA GLY A 16 -20.84 30.99 7.18
C GLY A 16 -22.17 30.22 7.34
N LEU A 17 -22.10 28.88 7.35
CA LEU A 17 -23.29 28.01 7.44
C LEU A 17 -24.01 28.05 8.80
N ARG A 18 -23.35 28.49 9.88
CA ARG A 18 -23.94 28.63 11.21
C ARG A 18 -23.62 29.99 11.81
N PRO A 19 -24.58 30.62 12.52
CA PRO A 19 -24.28 31.82 13.31
C PRO A 19 -23.18 31.50 14.32
N TYR A 20 -22.14 32.34 14.36
CA TYR A 20 -21.18 32.30 15.45
C TYR A 20 -21.88 32.79 16.73
N THR A 21 -22.01 31.90 17.71
CA THR A 21 -22.63 32.18 19.02
C THR A 21 -21.60 32.41 20.13
N ALA A 22 -20.30 32.39 19.79
CA ALA A 22 -19.23 32.56 20.75
C ALA A 22 -19.14 34.04 21.18
N LYS A 23 -19.07 34.30 22.50
CA LYS A 23 -18.93 35.65 23.08
C LYS A 23 -17.65 36.40 22.68
N ALA A 24 -16.69 35.72 22.06
CA ALA A 24 -15.44 36.31 21.57
C ALA A 24 -15.53 36.54 20.06
N ASN A 25 -15.68 37.81 19.66
CA ASN A 25 -15.71 38.27 18.26
C ASN A 25 -14.36 38.12 17.51
N ILE A 26 -13.34 37.55 18.16
CA ILE A 26 -11.98 37.35 17.62
C ILE A 26 -11.94 36.16 16.63
N LEU A 27 -12.84 35.18 16.79
CA LEU A 27 -12.83 33.96 15.96
C LEU A 27 -13.35 34.17 14.53
N PRO A 28 -14.41 34.97 14.28
CA PRO A 28 -14.87 35.28 12.92
C PRO A 28 -13.84 36.07 12.10
N GLU A 29 -13.15 37.04 12.71
CA GLU A 29 -12.09 37.82 12.06
C GLU A 29 -10.93 36.93 11.59
N GLN A 30 -10.48 36.02 12.45
CA GLN A 30 -9.45 35.06 12.08
C GLN A 30 -9.89 34.10 10.97
N ALA A 31 -11.19 33.79 10.85
CA ALA A 31 -11.69 32.96 9.76
C ALA A 31 -11.67 33.71 8.41
N ILE A 32 -11.99 35.02 8.41
CA ILE A 32 -11.96 35.87 7.22
C ILE A 32 -10.52 36.21 6.82
N GLY A 33 -9.66 36.56 7.79
CA GLY A 33 -8.26 36.94 7.57
C GLY A 33 -7.40 35.86 6.93
N ARG A 34 -7.86 34.59 6.91
CA ARG A 34 -7.21 33.52 6.13
C ARG A 34 -7.46 33.65 4.64
N GLY A 35 -8.65 34.09 4.24
CA GLY A 35 -9.01 34.32 2.83
C GLY A 35 -8.54 35.66 2.27
N LEU A 36 -8.12 36.60 3.12
CA LEU A 36 -7.52 37.88 2.69
C LEU A 36 -6.04 37.78 2.30
N ARG A 37 -5.47 36.57 2.30
CA ARG A 37 -4.08 36.37 1.91
C ARG A 37 -3.97 36.35 0.39
N LEU A 38 -3.06 37.16 -0.15
CA LEU A 38 -2.76 37.14 -1.58
C LEU A 38 -2.28 35.75 -2.03
N MET A 39 -2.94 35.22 -3.06
CA MET A 39 -2.62 33.95 -3.70
C MET A 39 -1.32 34.04 -4.50
N PHE A 40 -1.10 35.14 -5.20
CA PHE A 40 0.03 35.30 -6.12
C PHE A 40 0.92 36.50 -5.73
N ARG A 41 1.68 36.37 -4.64
CA ARG A 41 2.57 37.44 -4.16
C ARG A 41 3.71 37.79 -5.13
N ASP A 42 4.17 36.81 -5.90
CA ASP A 42 5.39 36.92 -6.71
C ASP A 42 5.12 37.09 -8.21
N VAL A 43 3.85 37.22 -8.62
CA VAL A 43 3.46 37.40 -10.03
C VAL A 43 2.74 38.73 -10.16
N PRO A 44 3.17 39.64 -11.05
CA PRO A 44 2.37 40.82 -11.41
C PRO A 44 1.06 40.33 -12.03
N ALA A 45 -0.02 40.38 -11.25
CA ALA A 45 -1.34 40.00 -11.70
C ALA A 45 -2.09 41.25 -12.16
N ASP A 46 -2.57 41.26 -13.41
CA ASP A 46 -3.46 42.31 -13.95
C ASP A 46 -4.92 42.18 -13.44
N PHE A 47 -5.16 41.33 -12.44
CA PHE A 47 -6.50 41.06 -11.90
C PHE A 47 -6.56 41.33 -10.40
N THR A 48 -7.71 41.82 -9.94
CA THR A 48 -7.97 42.03 -8.52
C THR A 48 -8.43 40.72 -7.87
N GLU A 49 -7.67 40.21 -6.91
CA GLU A 49 -8.09 39.07 -6.09
C GLU A 49 -9.29 39.48 -5.21
N ARG A 50 -10.35 38.65 -5.20
CA ARG A 50 -11.56 38.86 -4.40
C ARG A 50 -11.83 37.61 -3.57
N VAL A 51 -12.31 37.82 -2.33
CA VAL A 51 -12.90 36.78 -1.49
C VAL A 51 -14.38 37.08 -1.29
N ASP A 52 -15.24 36.13 -1.65
CA ASP A 52 -16.69 36.26 -1.47
C ASP A 52 -17.10 35.70 -0.11
N ILE A 53 -17.75 36.54 0.70
CA ILE A 53 -18.21 36.19 2.04
C ILE A 53 -19.72 35.99 2.01
N ILE A 54 -20.17 34.75 2.24
CA ILE A 54 -21.58 34.38 2.23
C ILE A 54 -21.95 33.90 3.62
N GLY A 55 -22.97 34.48 4.24
CA GLY A 55 -23.38 34.02 5.57
C GLY A 55 -24.77 34.48 5.97
N ASN A 56 -25.11 34.18 7.22
CA ASN A 56 -26.38 34.60 7.78
C ASN A 56 -26.32 36.05 8.29
N LYS A 57 -27.49 36.61 8.62
CA LYS A 57 -27.62 38.01 9.06
C LYS A 57 -26.68 38.38 10.21
N LYS A 58 -26.58 37.54 11.24
CA LYS A 58 -25.66 37.75 12.39
C LYS A 58 -24.19 37.79 12.00
N PHE A 59 -23.81 37.11 10.92
CA PHE A 59 -22.44 37.10 10.41
C PHE A 59 -22.18 38.32 9.52
N LEU A 60 -23.17 38.77 8.76
CA LEU A 60 -23.09 40.03 8.00
C LEU A 60 -23.02 41.24 8.93
N ASP A 61 -23.81 41.27 10.01
CA ASP A 61 -23.76 42.34 11.02
C ASP A 61 -22.34 42.51 11.60
N PHE A 62 -21.59 41.41 11.74
CA PHE A 62 -20.18 41.44 12.16
C PHE A 62 -19.25 42.02 11.08
N VAL A 63 -19.48 41.71 9.80
CA VAL A 63 -18.72 42.30 8.69
C VAL A 63 -18.98 43.80 8.62
N ASP A 64 -20.23 44.23 8.78
CA ASP A 64 -20.61 45.66 8.83
C ASP A 64 -19.95 46.40 10.00
N ASP A 65 -19.73 45.72 11.14
CA ASP A 65 -19.00 46.29 12.28
C ASP A 65 -17.49 46.40 11.99
N LEU A 66 -16.90 45.43 11.29
CA LEU A 66 -15.51 45.51 10.83
C LEU A 66 -15.29 46.66 9.83
N GLU A 67 -16.20 46.84 8.87
CA GLU A 67 -16.16 47.95 7.92
C GLU A 67 -16.05 49.31 8.61
N LYS A 68 -16.84 49.50 9.68
CA LYS A 68 -16.83 50.74 10.47
C LYS A 68 -15.57 50.93 11.30
N LEU A 69 -14.99 49.84 11.82
CA LEU A 69 -13.78 49.89 12.65
C LEU A 69 -12.53 50.19 11.82
N GLU A 70 -12.44 49.61 10.62
CA GLU A 70 -11.29 49.75 9.71
C GLU A 70 -11.45 50.89 8.69
N ASP A 71 -12.55 51.65 8.77
CA ASP A 71 -12.93 52.72 7.83
C ASP A 71 -12.83 52.27 6.35
N LEU A 72 -13.27 51.04 6.08
CA LEU A 72 -13.20 50.38 4.79
C LEU A 72 -14.62 50.06 4.31
N LYS A 73 -14.87 50.30 3.02
CA LYS A 73 -16.13 49.91 2.37
C LYS A 73 -15.91 48.67 1.51
N LEU A 74 -16.59 47.57 1.83
CA LEU A 74 -16.59 46.33 1.07
C LEU A 74 -17.71 46.37 0.01
N ASP A 75 -17.47 45.67 -1.09
CA ASP A 75 -18.49 45.48 -2.12
C ASP A 75 -19.57 44.51 -1.64
N THR A 76 -20.84 44.87 -1.86
CA THR A 76 -21.99 44.00 -1.58
C THR A 76 -22.52 43.42 -2.88
N PHE A 77 -22.88 42.13 -2.88
CA PHE A 77 -23.54 41.47 -4.01
C PHE A 77 -24.90 40.93 -3.58
N GLU A 78 -25.97 41.46 -4.17
CA GLU A 78 -27.35 41.04 -3.93
C GLU A 78 -27.83 40.04 -4.97
N VAL A 79 -28.02 38.79 -4.53
CA VAL A 79 -28.53 37.70 -5.36
C VAL A 79 -29.91 38.10 -5.93
N GLY A 80 -30.01 38.20 -7.26
CA GLY A 80 -31.25 38.50 -7.99
C GLY A 80 -31.40 39.95 -8.43
N LYS A 81 -30.65 40.90 -7.83
CA LYS A 81 -30.54 42.27 -8.37
C LYS A 81 -29.27 42.42 -9.22
N ASP A 82 -28.17 41.86 -8.74
CA ASP A 82 -26.90 41.89 -9.43
C ASP A 82 -26.78 40.71 -10.41
N LYS A 83 -26.25 40.99 -11.61
CA LYS A 83 -26.00 39.96 -12.62
C LYS A 83 -24.61 39.38 -12.41
N LEU A 84 -24.55 38.11 -12.02
CA LEU A 84 -23.30 37.36 -11.94
C LEU A 84 -22.80 37.05 -13.36
N HIS A 85 -21.70 37.66 -13.77
CA HIS A 85 -21.02 37.38 -15.02
C HIS A 85 -19.90 36.35 -14.79
N ILE A 86 -20.22 35.06 -14.92
CA ILE A 86 -19.22 33.99 -14.89
C ILE A 86 -18.60 33.86 -16.29
N ALA A 87 -17.35 34.30 -16.45
CA ALA A 87 -16.59 34.05 -17.68
C ALA A 87 -16.34 32.55 -17.81
N THR A 88 -17.19 31.87 -18.57
CA THR A 88 -17.02 30.45 -18.85
C THR A 88 -16.08 30.30 -20.03
N ILE A 89 -14.86 29.85 -19.76
CA ILE A 89 -13.89 29.52 -20.80
C ILE A 89 -14.33 28.18 -21.40
N LEU A 90 -14.73 28.19 -22.66
CA LEU A 90 -15.12 27.00 -23.41
C LEU A 90 -14.12 26.76 -24.55
N PRO A 91 -13.85 25.49 -24.89
CA PRO A 91 -13.05 25.17 -26.06
C PRO A 91 -13.74 25.69 -27.32
N VAL A 92 -12.96 26.35 -28.18
CA VAL A 92 -13.45 26.86 -29.45
C VAL A 92 -13.51 25.71 -30.45
N GLU A 93 -14.70 25.41 -30.95
CA GLU A 93 -14.95 24.30 -31.89
C GLU A 93 -14.02 24.34 -33.12
N SER A 94 -13.72 25.55 -33.63
CA SER A 94 -12.82 25.76 -34.77
C SER A 94 -11.34 25.48 -34.47
N ARG A 95 -10.96 25.22 -33.22
CA ARG A 95 -9.58 24.92 -32.78
C ARG A 95 -9.41 23.50 -32.27
N LYS A 96 -10.34 22.60 -32.59
CA LYS A 96 -10.27 21.17 -32.22
C LYS A 96 -9.00 20.48 -32.70
N GLU A 97 -8.40 20.94 -33.80
CA GLU A 97 -7.13 20.39 -34.32
C GLU A 97 -5.94 20.58 -33.35
N TYR A 98 -6.04 21.50 -32.39
CA TYR A 98 -5.03 21.75 -31.35
C TYR A 98 -5.36 21.05 -30.02
N ASP A 99 -6.38 20.19 -29.99
CA ASP A 99 -6.73 19.44 -28.79
C ASP A 99 -5.65 18.39 -28.50
N ILE A 100 -5.04 18.47 -27.33
CA ILE A 100 -4.01 17.52 -26.90
C ILE A 100 -4.70 16.52 -25.98
N GLY A 101 -4.87 15.29 -26.47
CA GLY A 101 -5.40 14.20 -25.64
C GLY A 101 -4.53 13.99 -24.41
N LEU A 102 -5.13 14.07 -23.22
CA LEU A 102 -4.44 13.73 -21.98
C LEU A 102 -4.03 12.25 -22.03
N PRO A 103 -2.75 11.91 -21.82
CA PRO A 103 -2.33 10.52 -21.82
C PRO A 103 -2.98 9.83 -20.62
N VAL A 104 -3.78 8.80 -20.92
CA VAL A 104 -4.33 7.94 -19.86
C VAL A 104 -3.18 7.12 -19.30
N LEU A 105 -2.77 7.44 -18.09
CA LEU A 105 -1.75 6.68 -17.38
C LEU A 105 -2.28 5.29 -17.04
N SER A 106 -1.46 4.26 -17.27
CA SER A 106 -1.77 2.92 -16.77
C SER A 106 -1.77 2.95 -15.23
N PRO A 107 -2.78 2.37 -14.56
CA PRO A 107 -2.84 2.33 -13.11
C PRO A 107 -1.63 1.59 -12.54
N THR A 108 -0.91 2.23 -11.60
CA THR A 108 0.25 1.65 -10.91
C THR A 108 -0.10 0.43 -10.06
N LEU A 109 -1.34 0.34 -9.57
CA LEU A 109 -1.85 -0.74 -8.75
C LEU A 109 -3.19 -1.22 -9.31
N VAL A 110 -3.20 -2.44 -9.82
CA VAL A 110 -4.42 -3.13 -10.24
C VAL A 110 -4.69 -4.24 -9.24
N ARG A 111 -5.85 -4.21 -8.60
CA ARG A 111 -6.32 -5.35 -7.80
C ARG A 111 -6.75 -6.45 -8.77
N LYS A 112 -5.79 -7.28 -9.20
CA LYS A 112 -6.10 -8.62 -9.73
C LYS A 112 -6.84 -9.40 -8.63
N LYS A 113 -7.53 -10.47 -9.01
CA LYS A 113 -8.29 -11.35 -8.10
C LYS A 113 -7.51 -11.63 -6.82
N SER A 114 -8.18 -11.99 -5.73
CA SER A 114 -7.45 -12.26 -4.49
C SER A 114 -6.37 -13.30 -4.78
N LEU A 115 -5.11 -12.99 -4.50
CA LEU A 115 -3.97 -13.89 -4.79
C LEU A 115 -4.21 -15.30 -4.23
N ALA A 116 -5.00 -15.40 -3.15
CA ALA A 116 -5.49 -16.65 -2.58
C ALA A 116 -6.30 -17.51 -3.56
N GLU A 117 -7.20 -16.92 -4.36
CA GLU A 117 -7.97 -17.63 -5.39
C GLU A 117 -7.07 -18.15 -6.51
N GLU A 118 -6.10 -17.36 -6.96
CA GLU A 118 -5.16 -17.77 -7.99
C GLU A 118 -4.29 -18.94 -7.52
N ILE A 119 -3.78 -18.87 -6.29
CA ILE A 119 -3.04 -19.98 -5.65
C ILE A 119 -3.92 -21.23 -5.50
N ALA A 120 -5.20 -21.07 -5.16
CA ALA A 120 -6.13 -22.19 -5.03
C ALA A 120 -6.40 -22.89 -6.37
N THR A 121 -6.44 -22.14 -7.48
CA THR A 121 -6.63 -22.68 -8.83
C THR A 121 -5.37 -23.33 -9.43
N LEU A 122 -4.21 -23.20 -8.77
CA LEU A 122 -2.94 -23.74 -9.25
C LEU A 122 -3.03 -25.26 -9.40
N ASP A 123 -2.81 -25.77 -10.61
CA ASP A 123 -2.73 -27.21 -10.87
C ASP A 123 -1.30 -27.71 -10.66
N VAL A 124 -1.11 -28.38 -9.52
CA VAL A 124 0.18 -28.94 -9.10
C VAL A 124 0.65 -30.06 -10.03
N MET A 125 -0.27 -30.75 -10.69
CA MET A 125 0.07 -31.87 -11.59
C MET A 125 0.67 -31.39 -12.91
N SER A 126 0.37 -30.15 -13.31
CA SER A 126 0.91 -29.49 -14.51
C SER A 126 2.39 -29.09 -14.38
N PHE A 127 2.95 -29.13 -13.17
CA PHE A 127 4.34 -28.72 -12.95
C PHE A 127 5.33 -29.61 -13.68
N GLN A 128 6.27 -28.98 -14.38
CA GLN A 128 7.45 -29.63 -14.94
C GLN A 128 8.51 -29.72 -13.84
N THR A 129 8.63 -30.89 -13.23
CA THR A 129 9.57 -31.11 -12.11
C THR A 129 10.42 -32.35 -12.36
N ILE A 130 11.62 -32.35 -11.80
CA ILE A 130 12.43 -33.57 -11.69
C ILE A 130 11.80 -34.42 -10.58
N LEU A 131 11.72 -35.74 -10.78
CA LEU A 131 11.23 -36.67 -9.78
C LEU A 131 12.26 -36.79 -8.64
N LEU A 132 11.79 -36.68 -7.41
CA LEU A 132 12.61 -36.83 -6.23
C LEU A 132 12.85 -38.32 -5.92
N PRO A 133 14.08 -38.71 -5.56
CA PRO A 133 14.35 -40.06 -5.14
C PRO A 133 13.73 -40.35 -3.76
N LEU A 134 13.10 -41.51 -3.62
CA LEU A 134 12.71 -42.07 -2.33
C LEU A 134 13.90 -42.83 -1.74
N SER A 135 14.90 -42.10 -1.27
CA SER A 135 16.01 -42.68 -0.50
C SER A 135 15.96 -42.13 0.92
N PRO A 136 15.90 -42.99 1.96
CA PRO A 136 15.96 -42.55 3.36
C PRO A 136 17.34 -42.03 3.76
N ASP A 137 18.38 -42.45 3.04
CA ASP A 137 19.77 -42.09 3.35
C ASP A 137 20.17 -40.81 2.62
N ASP A 138 20.29 -39.72 3.38
CA ASP A 138 21.21 -38.64 3.04
C ASP A 138 22.50 -38.84 3.86
N PRO A 139 23.59 -39.35 3.27
CA PRO A 139 24.87 -39.51 3.96
C PRO A 139 25.49 -38.16 4.40
N ARG A 140 24.85 -37.03 4.10
CA ARG A 140 25.23 -35.68 4.53
C ARG A 140 24.46 -35.15 5.75
N ALA A 141 23.58 -35.93 6.38
CA ALA A 141 23.08 -35.65 7.73
C ALA A 141 24.19 -35.88 8.77
N LYS A 142 25.32 -35.22 8.60
CA LYS A 142 26.46 -35.30 9.50
C LYS A 142 26.44 -34.09 10.40
N THR A 143 26.70 -34.37 11.68
CA THR A 143 27.03 -33.36 12.67
C THR A 143 27.96 -32.32 12.06
N PHE A 144 27.65 -31.04 12.26
CA PHE A 144 28.56 -29.98 11.85
C PHE A 144 29.23 -29.42 13.10
N ARG A 145 30.55 -29.25 13.00
CA ARG A 145 31.37 -28.72 14.05
C ARG A 145 31.40 -27.20 13.92
N TYR A 146 30.81 -26.51 14.88
CA TYR A 146 30.86 -25.06 14.98
C TYR A 146 32.07 -24.65 15.82
N GLU A 147 32.90 -23.78 15.25
CA GLU A 147 34.05 -23.20 15.93
C GLU A 147 33.91 -21.68 15.98
N GLY A 148 33.75 -21.14 17.18
CA GLY A 148 33.76 -19.70 17.44
C GLY A 148 35.18 -19.25 17.78
N TRP A 149 35.71 -18.35 16.97
CA TRP A 149 37.03 -17.74 17.16
C TRP A 149 36.86 -16.27 17.58
N ASP A 150 37.60 -15.84 18.59
CA ASP A 150 37.80 -14.42 18.85
C ASP A 150 38.68 -13.83 17.76
N ILE A 151 38.15 -12.87 17.01
CA ILE A 151 38.81 -12.27 15.84
C ILE A 151 40.06 -11.46 16.24
N ILE A 152 40.13 -10.93 17.46
CA ILE A 152 41.25 -10.09 17.92
C ILE A 152 42.37 -10.95 18.48
N THR A 153 42.03 -11.93 19.33
CA THR A 153 43.04 -12.78 19.99
C THR A 153 43.36 -14.05 19.21
N LEU A 154 42.60 -14.37 18.15
CA LEU A 154 42.65 -15.61 17.38
C LEU A 154 42.55 -16.86 18.27
N LYS A 155 41.92 -16.73 19.44
CA LYS A 155 41.67 -17.86 20.34
C LYS A 155 40.34 -18.50 20.01
N LYS A 156 40.33 -19.83 20.05
CA LYS A 156 39.11 -20.62 19.94
C LYS A 156 38.36 -20.57 21.26
N GLU A 157 37.21 -19.91 21.28
CA GLU A 157 36.40 -19.73 22.49
C GLU A 157 35.28 -20.77 22.60
N VAL A 158 34.76 -21.23 21.47
CA VAL A 158 33.61 -22.13 21.45
C VAL A 158 33.85 -23.25 20.45
N GLU A 159 33.68 -24.48 20.90
CA GLU A 159 33.63 -25.67 20.06
C GLU A 159 32.39 -26.48 20.44
N ARG A 160 31.47 -26.66 19.49
CA ARG A 160 30.25 -27.45 19.69
C ARG A 160 29.97 -28.29 18.45
N GLU A 161 29.64 -29.56 18.68
CA GLU A 161 29.03 -30.39 17.65
C GLU A 161 27.51 -30.22 17.72
N TYR A 162 26.93 -29.74 16.63
CA TYR A 162 25.49 -29.63 16.50
C TYR A 162 24.96 -30.80 15.64
N THR A 163 23.92 -31.46 16.15
CA THR A 163 23.10 -32.39 15.39
C THR A 163 21.94 -31.62 14.77
N ILE A 164 21.70 -31.83 13.47
CA ILE A 164 20.51 -31.25 12.82
C ILE A 164 19.32 -32.09 13.28
N PRO A 165 18.31 -31.50 13.96
CA PRO A 165 17.13 -32.25 14.36
C PRO A 165 16.39 -32.73 13.11
N GLU A 166 16.07 -34.02 13.06
CA GLU A 166 15.24 -34.57 11.99
C GLU A 166 13.79 -34.09 12.15
N PRO A 167 13.10 -33.75 11.05
CA PRO A 167 11.69 -33.40 11.11
C PRO A 167 10.87 -34.58 11.60
N GLN A 168 9.94 -34.32 12.52
CA GLN A 168 9.14 -35.36 13.16
C GLN A 168 7.86 -35.64 12.38
N THR A 169 7.36 -34.64 11.65
CA THR A 169 6.08 -34.74 10.92
C THR A 169 6.15 -34.11 9.54
N ALA A 170 5.36 -34.61 8.60
CA ALA A 170 5.23 -33.99 7.27
C ALA A 170 4.68 -32.56 7.34
N GLN A 171 3.83 -32.26 8.33
CA GLN A 171 3.25 -30.94 8.54
C GLN A 171 4.32 -29.88 8.84
N GLU A 172 5.36 -30.23 9.58
CA GLU A 172 6.51 -29.34 9.84
C GLU A 172 7.23 -28.99 8.53
N VAL A 173 7.52 -30.01 7.71
CA VAL A 173 8.22 -29.85 6.43
C VAL A 173 7.38 -29.03 5.44
N ILE A 174 6.09 -29.34 5.32
CA ILE A 174 5.14 -28.59 4.47
C ILE A 174 5.02 -27.14 4.96
N GLY A 175 4.91 -26.94 6.28
CA GLY A 175 4.82 -25.61 6.88
C GLY A 175 6.07 -24.78 6.64
N TYR A 176 7.25 -25.40 6.73
CA TYR A 176 8.52 -24.77 6.38
C TYR A 176 8.55 -24.34 4.90
N TYR A 177 8.19 -25.23 3.98
CA TYR A 177 8.16 -24.91 2.55
C TYR A 177 7.16 -23.83 2.19
N ALA A 178 5.94 -23.89 2.73
CA ALA A 178 4.93 -22.88 2.48
C ALA A 178 5.39 -21.47 2.91
N ARG A 179 6.09 -21.35 4.05
CA ARG A 179 6.69 -20.07 4.48
C ARG A 179 7.83 -19.63 3.56
N ARG A 180 8.74 -20.54 3.18
CA ARG A 180 9.86 -20.22 2.28
C ARG A 180 9.39 -19.77 0.90
N ILE A 181 8.37 -20.42 0.35
CA ILE A 181 7.74 -20.02 -0.92
C ILE A 181 7.06 -18.66 -0.78
N ALA A 182 6.29 -18.45 0.30
CA ALA A 182 5.65 -17.16 0.57
C ALA A 182 6.67 -16.01 0.65
N GLU A 183 7.81 -16.23 1.31
CA GLU A 183 8.92 -15.27 1.35
C GLU A 183 9.55 -15.04 -0.03
N ALA A 184 9.81 -16.11 -0.79
CA ALA A 184 10.44 -16.04 -2.12
C ALA A 184 9.60 -15.28 -3.16
N VAL A 185 8.27 -15.28 -3.00
CA VAL A 185 7.30 -14.56 -3.86
C VAL A 185 6.89 -13.22 -3.26
N LYS A 186 7.39 -12.84 -2.07
CA LYS A 186 7.01 -11.62 -1.32
C LYS A 186 5.51 -11.56 -0.97
N LEU A 187 4.90 -12.71 -0.67
CA LEU A 187 3.49 -12.87 -0.30
C LEU A 187 3.35 -13.52 1.10
N PRO A 188 3.79 -12.87 2.18
CA PRO A 188 3.90 -13.50 3.51
C PRO A 188 2.57 -13.93 4.12
N SER A 189 1.44 -13.34 3.72
CA SER A 189 0.11 -13.63 4.27
C SER A 189 -0.62 -14.81 3.60
N GLN A 190 -0.01 -15.48 2.62
CA GLN A 190 -0.68 -16.51 1.80
C GLN A 190 -0.37 -17.95 2.22
N PHE A 191 0.12 -18.17 3.44
CA PHE A 191 0.44 -19.51 3.96
C PHE A 191 -0.72 -20.50 3.81
N ALA A 192 -1.94 -20.08 4.17
CA ALA A 192 -3.13 -20.93 4.16
C ALA A 192 -3.51 -21.42 2.75
N ALA A 193 -3.18 -20.64 1.71
CA ALA A 193 -3.41 -21.03 0.32
C ALA A 193 -2.28 -21.92 -0.23
N ILE A 194 -1.03 -21.67 0.17
CA ILE A 194 0.15 -22.37 -0.35
C ILE A 194 0.32 -23.76 0.29
N ALA A 195 0.12 -23.90 1.60
CA ALA A 195 0.39 -25.15 2.32
C ALA A 195 -0.40 -26.38 1.77
N PRO A 196 -1.70 -26.27 1.44
CA PRO A 196 -2.43 -27.38 0.83
C PRO A 196 -1.86 -27.82 -0.53
N LYS A 197 -1.36 -26.88 -1.33
CA LYS A 197 -0.76 -27.16 -2.65
C LYS A 197 0.60 -27.82 -2.53
N VAL A 198 1.40 -27.41 -1.55
CA VAL A 198 2.67 -28.07 -1.24
C VAL A 198 2.42 -29.51 -0.75
N ARG A 199 1.42 -29.72 0.09
CA ARG A 199 0.99 -31.07 0.51
C ARG A 199 0.62 -31.93 -0.69
N GLU A 200 -0.23 -31.42 -1.57
CA GLU A 200 -0.66 -32.11 -2.80
C GLU A 200 0.54 -32.43 -3.72
N PHE A 201 1.51 -31.53 -3.81
CA PHE A 201 2.73 -31.73 -4.60
C PHE A 201 3.53 -32.94 -4.11
N PHE A 202 3.80 -33.00 -2.81
CA PHE A 202 4.54 -34.12 -2.23
C PHE A 202 3.75 -35.43 -2.26
N GLU A 203 2.43 -35.37 -2.07
CA GLU A 203 1.57 -36.55 -2.07
C GLU A 203 1.46 -37.20 -3.45
N ARG A 204 1.36 -36.42 -4.54
CA ARG A 204 0.96 -36.94 -5.87
C ARG A 204 1.97 -36.76 -6.99
N LYS A 205 2.89 -35.79 -6.89
CA LYS A 205 3.74 -35.38 -8.02
C LYS A 205 5.23 -35.54 -7.75
N ALA A 206 5.69 -35.16 -6.55
CA ALA A 206 7.11 -34.98 -6.27
C ALA A 206 7.94 -36.27 -6.45
N PHE A 207 7.39 -37.43 -6.13
CA PHE A 207 8.07 -38.73 -6.20
C PHE A 207 7.67 -39.57 -7.43
N GLY A 208 6.81 -39.05 -8.31
CA GLY A 208 6.32 -39.76 -9.50
C GLY A 208 5.29 -40.87 -9.22
N GLN A 209 4.95 -41.07 -7.95
CA GLN A 209 3.91 -41.97 -7.48
C GLN A 209 3.15 -41.31 -6.31
N THR A 210 1.96 -41.81 -6.02
CA THR A 210 1.22 -41.38 -4.82
C THR A 210 1.89 -41.95 -3.57
N VAL A 211 2.24 -41.11 -2.61
CA VAL A 211 2.92 -41.49 -1.37
C VAL A 211 2.10 -41.12 -0.14
N ASP A 212 2.23 -41.89 0.94
CA ASP A 212 1.67 -41.55 2.24
C ASP A 212 2.65 -40.62 2.99
N LEU A 213 2.16 -39.43 3.35
CA LEU A 213 2.93 -38.42 4.10
C LEU A 213 3.12 -38.81 5.58
N SER A 214 2.49 -39.89 6.05
CA SER A 214 2.66 -40.42 7.40
C SER A 214 3.93 -41.29 7.54
N ASP A 215 4.50 -41.74 6.42
CA ASP A 215 5.72 -42.56 6.39
C ASP A 215 6.98 -41.70 6.63
N MET A 216 7.80 -42.08 7.62
CA MET A 216 9.05 -41.37 7.93
C MET A 216 10.07 -41.43 6.81
N THR A 217 10.02 -42.44 5.95
CA THR A 217 10.86 -42.53 4.75
C THR A 217 10.56 -41.36 3.81
N VAL A 218 9.28 -41.03 3.65
CA VAL A 218 8.81 -39.91 2.83
C VAL A 218 9.16 -38.58 3.48
N VAL A 219 8.95 -38.44 4.79
CA VAL A 219 9.31 -37.21 5.54
C VAL A 219 10.81 -36.91 5.43
N LYS A 220 11.67 -37.92 5.52
CA LYS A 220 13.11 -37.78 5.31
C LYS A 220 13.43 -37.38 3.87
N ALA A 221 12.83 -38.04 2.87
CA ALA A 221 13.04 -37.72 1.46
C ALA A 221 12.62 -36.27 1.12
N MET A 222 11.53 -35.77 1.71
CA MET A 222 11.06 -34.38 1.57
C MET A 222 12.03 -33.35 2.16
N SER A 223 12.89 -33.76 3.08
CA SER A 223 13.81 -32.87 3.82
C SER A 223 15.20 -32.78 3.18
N THR A 224 15.39 -33.46 2.05
CA THR A 224 16.65 -33.42 1.30
C THR A 224 16.89 -32.05 0.66
N PRO A 225 18.15 -31.62 0.48
CA PRO A 225 18.47 -30.37 -0.21
C PRO A 225 17.90 -30.28 -1.63
N VAL A 226 17.80 -31.43 -2.31
CA VAL A 226 17.22 -31.53 -3.66
C VAL A 226 15.72 -31.27 -3.62
N ALA A 227 14.99 -31.88 -2.67
CA ALA A 227 13.58 -31.62 -2.45
C ALA A 227 13.32 -30.13 -2.16
N HIS A 228 14.19 -29.52 -1.36
CA HIS A 228 14.12 -28.09 -1.06
C HIS A 228 14.22 -27.23 -2.31
N TYR A 229 15.27 -27.44 -3.09
CA TYR A 229 15.50 -26.65 -4.31
C TYR A 229 14.35 -26.80 -5.31
N VAL A 230 13.92 -28.05 -5.58
CA VAL A 230 12.84 -28.33 -6.54
C VAL A 230 11.53 -27.73 -6.07
N CYS A 231 11.14 -27.92 -4.80
CA CYS A 231 9.88 -27.40 -4.31
C CYS A 231 9.83 -25.86 -4.34
N VAL A 232 10.89 -25.18 -3.88
CA VAL A 232 10.91 -23.71 -3.83
C VAL A 232 10.95 -23.12 -5.24
N ASP A 233 11.77 -23.67 -6.15
CA ASP A 233 11.92 -23.16 -7.51
C ASP A 233 10.64 -23.31 -8.33
N VAL A 234 10.02 -24.51 -8.31
CA VAL A 234 8.82 -24.81 -9.11
C VAL A 234 7.65 -23.92 -8.69
N PHE A 235 7.38 -23.82 -7.38
CA PHE A 235 6.31 -22.96 -6.88
C PHE A 235 6.61 -21.48 -7.11
N SER A 236 7.86 -21.04 -6.93
CA SER A 236 8.24 -19.65 -7.19
C SER A 236 8.06 -19.27 -8.66
N LYS A 237 8.41 -20.16 -9.60
CA LYS A 237 8.19 -19.94 -11.04
C LYS A 237 6.71 -19.93 -11.41
N ALA A 238 5.91 -20.79 -10.80
CA ALA A 238 4.47 -20.85 -11.05
C ALA A 238 3.74 -19.60 -10.55
N LEU A 239 4.15 -19.06 -9.40
CA LEU A 239 3.48 -17.92 -8.74
C LEU A 239 4.00 -16.54 -9.16
N LYS A 240 5.16 -16.45 -9.84
CA LYS A 240 5.71 -15.19 -10.37
C LYS A 240 5.29 -14.88 -11.81
N LYS A 241 4.61 -15.81 -12.49
CA LYS A 241 4.00 -15.57 -13.80
C LYS A 241 2.76 -14.69 -13.66
#